data_AF-B9FLY3-F1
#
_entry.id   AF-B9FLY3-F1
#
_cell.length_a   1.000
_cell.length_b   1.000
_cell.length_c   1.000
_cell.angle_alpha   90.00
_cell.angle_beta   90.00
_cell.angle_gamma   90.00
#
_symmetry.space_group_name_H-M   'P 1'
#
loop_
_entity.id
_entity.type
_entity.pdbx_description
1 polymer ?
#
loop_
_entity_poly.entity_id
_entity_poly.type
_entity_poly.pdbx_seq_one_letter_code
_entity_poly.pdbx_strand_id
1 'polypeptide(L)'
;MADVEARISGANVLLRTLSRRAPPVRIIALLESLHLEVLHLNITTMDDTVLYSFVLKIGLDCHLSVDDLAMEVHQSFMPPPAAHPDNHLHS
;
A
#
# COMPACT_ATOMS: atom_id res chain seq x y z
N MET A 1 -8.12 -4.86 7.83
CA MET A 1 -8.18 -5.11 6.38
C MET A 1 -8.27 -3.77 5.69
N ALA A 2 -7.40 -3.53 4.71
CA ALA A 2 -7.44 -2.34 3.87
C ALA A 2 -8.02 -2.74 2.51
N ASP A 3 -8.98 -1.98 2.00
CA ASP A 3 -9.47 -2.18 0.64
C ASP A 3 -8.53 -1.44 -0.31
N VAL A 4 -8.02 -2.12 -1.34
CA VAL A 4 -7.01 -1.58 -2.26
C VAL A 4 -7.53 -1.69 -3.68
N GLU A 5 -7.60 -0.56 -4.37
CA GLU A 5 -7.96 -0.50 -5.77
C GLU A 5 -6.84 0.18 -6.55
N ALA A 6 -6.26 -0.52 -7.52
CA ALA A 6 -5.24 0.02 -8.40
C ALA A 6 -5.73 -0.05 -9.86
N ARG A 7 -5.50 1.02 -10.62
CA ARG A 7 -5.92 1.11 -12.04
C ARG A 7 -4.89 1.89 -12.85
N ILE A 8 -4.59 1.43 -14.06
CA ILE A 8 -3.75 2.17 -15.00
C ILE A 8 -4.59 3.20 -15.75
N SER A 9 -4.06 4.41 -15.87
CA SER A 9 -4.63 5.50 -16.66
C SER A 9 -3.54 6.18 -17.47
N GLY A 10 -3.42 5.80 -18.74
CA GLY A 10 -2.34 6.25 -19.61
C GLY A 10 -0.97 5.81 -19.09
N ALA A 11 -0.10 6.76 -18.78
CA ALA A 11 1.22 6.52 -18.20
C ALA A 11 1.24 6.53 -16.65
N ASN A 12 0.09 6.72 -16.03
CA ASN A 12 -0.05 6.85 -14.58
C ASN A 12 -0.83 5.68 -13.98
N VAL A 13 -0.67 5.48 -12.68
CA VAL A 13 -1.44 4.54 -11.88
C VAL A 13 -2.26 5.33 -10.86
N LEU A 14 -3.56 5.04 -10.82
CA LEU A 14 -4.47 5.53 -9.80
C LEU A 14 -4.57 4.45 -8.73
N LEU A 15 -4.05 4.75 -7.55
CA LEU A 15 -4.11 3.84 -6.40
C LEU A 15 -5.01 4.45 -5.35
N ARG A 16 -6.06 3.72 -4.97
CA ARG A 16 -6.96 4.09 -3.89
C ARG A 16 -6.88 3.04 -2.79
N THR A 17 -6.86 3.50 -1.55
CA THR A 17 -6.74 2.63 -0.40
C THR A 17 -7.63 3.11 0.72
N LEU A 18 -8.56 2.26 1.15
CA LEU A 18 -9.43 2.52 2.29
C LEU A 18 -8.97 1.67 3.46
N SER A 19 -8.43 2.30 4.50
CA SER A 19 -7.92 1.59 5.67
C SER A 19 -8.33 2.28 6.96
N ARG A 20 -8.15 1.59 8.10
CA ARG A 20 -8.09 2.30 9.39
C ARG A 20 -6.88 3.22 9.41
N ARG A 21 -6.93 4.23 10.28
CA ARG A 21 -5.89 5.26 10.42
C ARG A 21 -4.50 4.64 10.57
N ALA A 22 -3.69 4.77 9.51
CA ALA A 22 -2.30 4.33 9.44
C ALA A 22 -1.41 5.53 9.06
N PRO A 23 -0.12 5.55 9.44
CA PRO A 23 0.76 6.65 9.10
C PRO A 23 0.99 6.72 7.57
N PRO A 24 0.66 7.83 6.89
CA PRO A 24 0.75 7.94 5.42
C PRO A 24 2.19 7.77 4.90
N VAL A 25 3.19 8.16 5.70
CA VAL A 25 4.61 8.01 5.38
C VAL A 25 5.00 6.56 5.07
N ARG A 26 4.33 5.57 5.68
CA ARG A 26 4.65 4.15 5.46
C ARG A 26 4.27 3.70 4.05
N ILE A 27 3.14 4.19 3.54
CA ILE A 27 2.69 3.88 2.17
C ILE A 27 3.58 4.62 1.17
N ILE A 28 3.89 5.89 1.43
CA ILE A 28 4.74 6.68 0.54
C ILE A 28 6.12 6.03 0.40
N ALA A 29 6.76 5.65 1.51
CA ALA A 29 8.06 4.98 1.48
C ALA A 29 8.03 3.63 0.74
N LEU A 30 6.93 2.87 0.86
CA LEU A 30 6.72 1.66 0.07
C LEU A 30 6.67 2.00 -1.43
N LEU A 31 5.80 2.93 -1.83
CA LEU A 31 5.63 3.31 -3.23
C LEU A 31 6.95 3.79 -3.86
N GLU A 32 7.72 4.59 -3.13
CA GLU A 32 9.06 5.01 -3.55
C GLU A 32 10.00 3.81 -3.73
N SER A 33 9.94 2.82 -2.84
CA SER A 33 10.73 1.57 -2.95
C SER A 33 10.33 0.69 -4.14
N LEU A 34 9.11 0.86 -4.65
CA LEU A 34 8.60 0.17 -5.83
C LEU A 34 8.91 0.94 -7.14
N HIS A 35 9.73 1.98 -7.09
CA HIS A 35 10.05 2.87 -8.22
C HIS A 35 8.82 3.59 -8.79
N LEU A 36 7.84 3.91 -7.94
CA LEU A 36 6.67 4.72 -8.29
C LEU A 36 6.86 6.15 -7.78
N GLU A 37 6.62 7.12 -8.65
CA GLU A 37 6.69 8.54 -8.28
C GLU A 37 5.30 9.04 -7.89
N VAL A 38 5.15 9.58 -6.68
CA VAL A 38 3.87 10.14 -6.20
C VAL A 38 3.65 11.53 -6.79
N LEU A 39 2.76 11.63 -7.78
CA LEU A 39 2.39 12.90 -8.41
C LEU A 39 1.36 13.68 -7.59
N HIS A 40 0.39 12.98 -7.02
CA HIS A 40 -0.67 13.58 -6.22
C HIS A 40 -1.09 12.63 -5.11
N LEU A 41 -1.33 13.18 -3.92
CA LEU A 41 -1.85 12.46 -2.76
C LEU A 41 -3.04 13.24 -2.21
N ASN A 42 -4.20 12.59 -2.19
CA ASN A 42 -5.37 13.07 -1.49
C ASN A 42 -5.67 12.16 -0.30
N ILE A 43 -5.87 12.75 0.87
CA ILE A 43 -6.20 12.04 2.10
C ILE A 43 -7.57 12.52 2.55
N THR A 44 -8.55 11.62 2.51
CA THR A 44 -9.91 11.89 2.96
C THR A 44 -10.24 11.02 4.16
N THR A 45 -10.39 11.64 5.33
CA THR A 45 -10.80 10.94 6.55
C THR A 45 -12.32 10.84 6.58
N MET A 46 -12.85 9.63 6.79
CA MET A 46 -14.26 9.36 6.98
C MET A 46 -14.43 8.53 8.25
N ASP A 47 -14.82 9.21 9.33
CA ASP A 47 -14.99 8.59 10.65
C ASP A 47 -13.71 7.86 11.10
N ASP A 48 -13.78 6.56 11.38
CA ASP A 48 -12.63 5.71 11.75
C ASP A 48 -11.76 5.23 10.57
N THR A 49 -12.13 5.60 9.34
CA THR A 49 -11.43 5.20 8.10
C THR A 49 -10.76 6.36 7.40
N VAL A 50 -9.71 6.05 6.66
CA VAL A 50 -8.99 7.01 5.82
C VAL A 50 -8.92 6.45 4.42
N LEU A 51 -9.40 7.24 3.46
CA LEU A 51 -9.23 7.00 2.03
C LEU A 51 -7.98 7.74 1.57
N TYR A 52 -6.96 6.98 1.20
CA TYR A 52 -5.79 7.46 0.50
C TYR A 52 -6.01 7.32 -0.99
N SER A 53 -5.82 8.40 -1.75
CA SER A 53 -5.90 8.38 -3.21
C SER A 53 -4.62 8.96 -3.78
N PHE A 54 -3.84 8.10 -4.42
CA PHE A 54 -2.58 8.44 -5.04
C PHE A 54 -2.71 8.44 -6.56
N VAL A 55 -2.09 9.43 -7.18
CA VAL A 55 -1.76 9.41 -8.61
C VAL A 55 -0.27 9.19 -8.70
N LEU A 56 0.12 8.08 -9.29
CA LEU A 56 1.49 7.62 -9.37
C LEU A 56 1.94 7.62 -10.82
N LYS A 57 3.22 7.91 -11.05
CA LYS A 57 3.86 7.72 -12.34
C LYS A 57 4.76 6.48 -12.25
N ILE A 58 4.69 5.66 -13.29
CA ILE A 58 5.50 4.45 -13.39
C ILE A 58 6.94 4.86 -13.71
N GLY A 59 7.88 4.56 -12.80
CA GLY A 59 9.31 4.76 -13.03
C GLY A 59 9.86 3.77 -14.06
N LEU A 60 11.03 4.09 -14.63
CA LEU A 60 11.64 3.26 -15.68
C LEU A 60 12.00 1.85 -15.20
N ASP A 61 12.35 1.70 -13.93
CA ASP A 61 12.71 0.42 -13.27
C ASP A 61 11.52 -0.26 -12.56
N CYS A 62 10.30 0.26 -12.75
CA CYS A 62 9.11 -0.34 -12.15
C CYS A 62 8.61 -1.51 -13.01
N HIS A 63 8.80 -2.73 -12.51
CA HIS A 63 8.43 -3.97 -13.21
C HIS A 63 7.16 -4.65 -12.66
N LEU A 64 6.45 -3.99 -11.76
CA LEU A 64 5.27 -4.56 -11.08
C LEU A 64 4.01 -4.44 -11.94
N SER A 65 3.17 -5.46 -11.87
CA SER A 65 1.81 -5.40 -12.38
C SER A 65 0.91 -4.61 -11.42
N VAL A 66 -0.28 -4.23 -11.90
CA VAL A 66 -1.30 -3.57 -11.06
C VAL A 66 -1.70 -4.45 -9.88
N ASP A 67 -1.85 -5.75 -10.10
CA ASP A 67 -2.18 -6.73 -9.07
C ASP A 67 -1.06 -6.85 -8.02
N ASP A 68 0.21 -6.91 -8.45
CA ASP A 68 1.36 -6.94 -7.54
C ASP A 68 1.41 -5.68 -6.68
N LEU A 69 1.21 -4.51 -7.28
CA LEU A 69 1.14 -3.24 -6.53
C LEU A 69 0.01 -3.25 -5.49
N ALA A 70 -1.18 -3.71 -5.88
CA ALA A 70 -2.32 -3.78 -4.97
C ALA A 70 -2.02 -4.70 -3.79
N MET A 71 -1.35 -5.83 -4.04
CA MET A 71 -0.92 -6.78 -3.01
C MET A 71 0.12 -6.17 -2.05
N GLU A 72 1.19 -5.55 -2.56
CA GLU A 72 2.24 -4.91 -1.75
C GLU A 72 1.64 -3.84 -0.83
N VAL A 73 0.76 -3.00 -1.38
CA VAL A 73 0.07 -1.96 -0.62
C VAL A 73 -0.83 -2.58 0.44
N HIS A 74 -1.61 -3.61 0.10
CA HIS A 74 -2.47 -4.30 1.06
C HIS A 74 -1.68 -4.87 2.24
N GLN A 75 -0.54 -5.51 1.96
CA GLN A 75 0.35 -6.08 2.97
C GLN A 75 0.95 -4.99 3.89
N SER A 76 1.19 -3.78 3.38
CA SER A 76 1.67 -2.67 4.19
C SER A 76 0.70 -2.23 5.29
N PHE A 77 -0.61 -2.43 5.10
CA PHE A 77 -1.62 -2.20 6.14
C PHE A 77 -1.86 -3.41 7.03
N MET A 78 -1.35 -4.58 6.66
CA MET A 78 -1.46 -5.77 7.48
C MET A 78 -0.40 -5.70 8.58
N PRO A 79 -0.76 -5.98 9.85
CA PRO A 79 0.25 -6.20 10.87
C PRO A 79 1.09 -7.43 10.47
N PRO A 80 2.41 -7.44 10.75
CA PRO A 80 3.22 -8.63 10.52
C PRO A 80 2.56 -9.82 11.25
N PRO A 81 2.54 -11.01 10.65
CA PRO A 81 2.00 -12.19 11.32
C PRO A 81 2.71 -12.32 12.66
N ALA A 82 1.94 -12.42 13.74
CA ALA A 82 2.47 -12.54 15.09
C ALA A 82 3.45 -13.72 15.09
N ALA A 83 4.74 -13.42 15.20
CA ALA A 83 5.79 -14.43 15.32
C ALA A 83 5.35 -15.39 16.42
N HIS A 84 4.96 -16.60 16.04
CA HIS A 84 4.62 -17.62 17.00
C HIS A 84 5.90 -17.87 17.81
N PRO A 85 5.88 -17.71 19.14
CA PRO A 85 6.99 -18.21 19.93
C PRO A 85 6.99 -19.72 19.68
N ASP A 86 8.04 -20.19 19.04
CA ASP A 86 8.37 -21.61 18.90
C ASP A 86 8.57 -22.15 20.32
N ASN A 87 7.47 -22.51 20.98
CA ASN A 87 7.49 -23.17 22.27
C ASN A 87 7.72 -24.66 22.01
N HIS A 88 8.92 -24.98 21.50
CA HIS A 88 9.49 -26.31 21.61
C HIS A 88 9.91 -26.51 23.07
N LEU A 89 8.90 -26.63 23.95
CA LEU A 89 9.08 -27.14 25.29
C LEU A 89 9.27 -28.65 25.18
N HIS A 90 10.51 -29.05 25.47
CA HIS A 90 10.97 -30.36 25.88
C HIS A 90 9.86 -31.27 26.46
N SER A 91 9.72 -32.48 25.91
CA SER A 91 9.35 -33.70 26.64
C SER A 91 9.78 -34.92 25.85
#